data_AF-A0A6M1YXS7-F1
#
_entry.id   AF-A0A6M1YXS7-F1
#
_cell.length_a   1.000
_cell.length_b   1.000
_cell.length_c   1.000
_cell.angle_alpha   90.00
_cell.angle_beta   90.00
_cell.angle_gamma   90.00
#
_symmetry.space_group_name_H-M   'P 1'
#
loop_
_entity.id
_entity.type
_entity.pdbx_description
1 polymer ?
#
loop_
_entity_poly.entity_id
_entity_poly.type
_entity_poly.pdbx_seq_one_letter_code
_entity_poly.pdbx_strand_id
1 'polypeptide(L)' 'MQIILFQPEIPQNTGNIIRTCSLTNTKLSVVTPLSFSLNDRNLKRA' A
#
# COMPACT_ATOMS: atom_id res chain seq x y z
N MET A 1 11.83 -7.08 -9.10
CA MET A 1 10.59 -7.70 -8.58
C MET A 1 9.56 -6.60 -8.36
N GLN A 2 8.29 -6.83 -8.69
CA GLN A 2 7.22 -5.85 -8.53
C GLN A 2 6.00 -6.54 -7.90
N ILE A 3 5.41 -5.89 -6.89
CA ILE A 3 4.20 -6.35 -6.20
C ILE A 3 3.03 -5.52 -6.70
N ILE A 4 1.93 -6.20 -7.02
CA ILE A 4 0.68 -5.58 -7.48
C ILE A 4 -0.41 -5.90 -6.47
N LEU A 5 -0.97 -4.85 -5.85
CA LEU A 5 -2.16 -4.96 -5.00
C LEU A 5 -3.39 -4.69 -5.86
N PHE A 6 -4.17 -5.73 -6.10
CA PHE A 6 -5.42 -5.63 -6.83
C PHE A 6 -6.58 -5.48 -5.84
N GLN A 7 -7.29 -4.35 -5.90
CA GLN A 7 -8.47 -4.05 -5.10
C GLN A 7 -8.31 -4.39 -3.60
N PRO A 8 -7.34 -3.79 -2.90
CA PRO A 8 -7.18 -4.09 -1.48
C PRO A 8 -8.36 -3.53 -0.68
N GLU A 9 -8.91 -4.37 0.19
CA GLU A 9 -10.06 -4.03 1.03
C GLU A 9 -9.65 -3.54 2.43
N ILE A 10 -8.52 -4.05 2.94
CA ILE A 10 -8.05 -3.82 4.32
C ILE A 10 -6.90 -2.79 4.32
N PRO A 11 -7.09 -1.59 4.89
CA PRO A 11 -6.09 -0.53 4.88
C PRO A 11 -4.80 -0.91 5.62
N GLN A 12 -4.90 -1.63 6.74
CA GLN A 12 -3.73 -2.05 7.55
C GLN A 12 -2.79 -2.97 6.75
N ASN A 13 -3.35 -3.91 5.98
CA ASN A 13 -2.56 -4.80 5.13
C ASN A 13 -1.80 -4.02 4.06
N THR A 14 -2.47 -3.05 3.43
CA THR A 14 -1.85 -2.19 2.43
C THR A 14 -0.70 -1.37 3.03
N GLY A 15 -0.89 -0.80 4.23
CA GLY A 15 0.16 -0.08 4.95
C GLY A 15 1.38 -0.95 5.27
N ASN A 16 1.17 -2.16 5.79
CA ASN A 16 2.26 -3.10 6.09
C ASN A 16 3.03 -3.51 4.83
N ILE A 17 2.32 -3.74 3.72
CA ILE A 17 2.92 -4.09 2.43
C ILE A 17 3.70 -2.91 1.85
N ILE A 18 3.17 -1.69 1.93
CA ILE A 18 3.90 -0.45 1.56
C ILE A 18 5.21 -0.36 2.33
N ARG A 19 5.18 -0.55 3.66
CA ARG A 19 6.39 -0.49 4.50
C ARG A 19 7.40 -1.57 4.11
N THR A 20 6.94 -2.79 3.90
CA THR A 20 7.79 -3.90 3.46
C THR A 20 8.43 -3.61 2.10
N CYS A 21 7.66 -3.10 1.15
CA CYS A 21 8.15 -2.72 -0.17
C CYS A 21 9.19 -1.61 -0.08
N SER A 22 8.99 -0.62 0.81
CA SER A 22 9.96 0.43 1.07
C SER A 22 11.29 -0.10 1.63
N LEU A 23 11.24 -1.04 2.58
CA LEU A 23 12.44 -1.61 3.21
C LEU A 23 13.20 -2.58 2.28
N THR A 24 12.47 -3.27 1.40
CA THR A 24 13.04 -4.24 0.46
C THR A 24 13.39 -3.62 -0.90
N ASN A 25 13.18 -2.31 -1.06
CA ASN A 25 13.34 -1.59 -2.33
C ASN A 25 12.55 -2.24 -3.49
N THR A 26 11.36 -2.77 -3.16
CA THR A 26 10.45 -3.43 -4.10
C THR A 26 9.43 -2.43 -4.63
N LYS A 27 9.20 -2.44 -5.94
CA LYS A 27 8.17 -1.59 -6.56
C LYS A 27 6.79 -2.10 -6.20
N LEU A 28 5.94 -1.23 -5.67
CA LEU A 28 4.53 -1.51 -5.37
C LEU A 28 3.62 -0.73 -6.32
N SER A 29 2.65 -1.43 -6.91
CA SER A 29 1.58 -0.81 -7.70
C SER A 29 0.23 -1.20 -7.12
N VAL A 30 -0.65 -0.22 -6.96
CA VAL A 30 -1.98 -0.42 -6.38
C VAL A 30 -3.00 -0.15 -7.46
N VAL A 31 -3.87 -1.12 -7.72
CA VAL A 31 -4.93 -1.05 -8.72
C VAL A 31 -6.25 -0.77 -8.01
N THR A 32 -6.86 0.36 -8.37
CA THR A 32 -8.19 0.79 -7.90
C THR A 32 -9.31 -0.08 -8.50
N PRO A 33 -10.51 -0.16 -7.89
CA PRO A 33 -11.01 0.64 -6.77
C PRO A 33 -10.41 0.26 -5.40
N LEU A 34 -10.26 1.27 -4.55
CA LEU A 34 -9.86 1.09 -3.16
C LEU A 34 -11.08 1.24 -2.27
N SER A 35 -11.31 0.29 -1.37
CA SER A 35 -12.39 0.36 -0.38
C SER A 35 -12.08 1.35 0.75
N PHE A 36 -10.90 1.98 0.74
CA PHE A 36 -10.42 2.92 1.75
C PHE A 36 -9.63 4.08 1.13
N SER A 37 -9.52 5.20 1.85
CA SER A 37 -8.74 6.35 1.41
C SER A 37 -7.25 6.20 1.78
N LEU A 38 -6.37 6.31 0.79
CA LEU A 38 -4.91 6.41 0.94
C LEU A 38 -4.42 7.84 1.28
N ASN A 39 -5.25 8.66 1.94
CA ASN A 39 -4.90 10.06 2.21
C ASN A 39 -3.58 10.21 2.99
N ASP A 40 -2.74 11.15 2.55
CA ASP A 40 -1.39 11.47 3.04
C ASP A 40 -1.24 11.58 4.57
N ARG A 41 -2.32 11.90 5.27
CA ARG A 41 -2.33 12.01 6.73
C ARG A 41 -2.04 10.66 7.42
N ASN A 42 -2.35 9.54 6.77
CA ASN A 42 -2.06 8.18 7.26
C ASN A 42 -0.67 7.69 6.84
N LEU A 43 -0.15 8.12 5.68
CA LEU A 43 1.19 7.76 5.22
C LEU A 43 2.31 8.51 5.97
N LYS A 44 2.07 9.75 6.41
CA LYS A 44 3.08 10.55 7.14
C LYS A 44 3.40 10.07 8.56
N ARG A 45 2.63 9.13 9.14
CA ARG A 45 2.84 8.64 10.52
C ARG A 45 3.30 7.19 10.61
N ALA A 46 3.41 6.47 9.49
CA ALA A 46 3.77 5.05 9.47
C ALA A 46 5.24 4.83 9.09
#